data_AF-A0A7X4CGK5-F1
#
_entry.id   AF-A0A7X4CGK5-F1
#
_cell.length_a   1.000
_cell.length_b   1.000
_cell.length_c   1.000
_cell.angle_alpha   90.00
_cell.angle_beta   90.00
_cell.angle_gamma   90.00
#
_symmetry.space_group_name_H-M   'P 1'
#
loop_
_entity.id
_entity.type
_entity.pdbx_description
1 polymer ?
#
loop_
_entity_poly.entity_id
_entity_poly.type
_entity_poly.pdbx_seq_one_letter_code
_entity_poly.pdbx_strand_id
1 'polypeptide(L)'
;RAASLSKPNLLYYFESKEAIHRTLLSELLDAWLAPLRALDSGGEPVDEIVRYAMRKLDMARELPRESRLFANEIVQGAPHILDIIEGPLKKLVDEKASLIRNWAAEGRIAEVDPYHLIFSIWATTQHYADFDAQVRGILRSERAQHFDDAARFLTHLYRTALTPK
;
A
#
# COMPACT_ATOMS: atom_id res chain seq x y z
N ARG A 1 -12.65 22.49 6.27
CA ARG A 1 -11.86 23.37 7.15
C ARG A 1 -10.72 22.52 7.72
N ALA A 2 -9.58 22.51 7.03
CA ALA A 2 -8.36 21.82 7.44
C ALA A 2 -7.50 22.83 8.20
N ALA A 3 -6.87 22.38 9.30
CA ALA A 3 -5.93 23.08 10.18
C ALA A 3 -6.06 24.62 10.25
N SER A 4 -6.46 25.14 11.42
CA SER A 4 -6.48 26.57 11.77
C SER A 4 -5.07 27.17 11.92
N LEU A 5 -4.19 26.97 10.92
CA LEU A 5 -2.86 27.56 10.86
C LEU A 5 -2.73 28.34 9.56
N SER A 6 -2.46 29.64 9.69
CA SER A 6 -2.28 30.53 8.56
C SER A 6 -1.01 30.16 7.79
N LYS A 7 -1.02 30.42 6.47
CA LYS A 7 0.08 30.19 5.52
C LYS A 7 1.49 30.62 6.03
N PRO A 8 1.65 31.70 6.83
CA PRO A 8 2.93 32.06 7.43
C PRO A 8 3.47 31.09 8.50
N ASN A 9 2.59 30.39 9.23
CA ASN A 9 3.02 29.51 10.33
C ASN A 9 3.60 28.16 9.86
N LEU A 10 3.27 27.71 8.64
CA LEU A 10 3.80 26.48 8.04
C LEU A 10 5.26 26.64 7.55
N LEU A 11 5.65 27.87 7.18
CA LEU A 11 7.02 28.18 6.73
C LEU A 11 8.01 28.38 7.89
N TYR A 12 7.52 28.49 9.12
CA TYR A 12 8.39 28.66 10.29
C TYR A 12 9.03 27.34 10.77
N TYR A 13 8.45 26.20 10.38
CA TYR A 13 8.90 24.86 10.79
C TYR A 13 9.58 24.05 9.67
N PHE A 14 9.51 24.50 8.41
CA PHE A 14 10.05 23.77 7.26
C PHE A 14 10.75 24.72 6.28
N GLU A 15 12.01 24.40 5.94
CA GLU A 15 12.91 25.25 5.14
C GLU A 15 12.41 25.53 3.70
N SER A 16 11.52 24.69 3.14
CA SER A 16 10.90 24.91 1.83
C SER A 16 9.62 24.08 1.62
N LYS A 17 8.85 24.42 0.58
CA LYS A 17 7.68 23.64 0.13
C LYS A 17 8.07 22.20 -0.25
N GLU A 18 9.28 22.00 -0.76
CA GLU A 18 9.84 20.69 -1.11
C GLU A 18 10.17 19.87 0.15
N ALA A 19 10.70 20.51 1.20
CA ALA A 19 10.96 19.86 2.48
C ALA A 19 9.65 19.38 3.15
N ILE A 20 8.57 20.17 3.07
CA ILE A 20 7.23 19.77 3.51
C ILE A 20 6.73 18.57 2.69
N HIS A 21 6.87 18.62 1.37
CA HIS A 21 6.42 17.56 0.47
C HIS A 21 7.14 16.23 0.76
N ARG A 22 8.47 16.28 0.90
CA ARG A 22 9.30 15.12 1.23
C ARG A 22 8.96 14.53 2.60
N THR A 23 8.78 15.38 3.62
CA THR A 23 8.42 14.92 4.98
C THR A 23 7.07 14.22 4.97
N LEU A 24 6.06 14.83 4.34
CA LEU A 24 4.72 14.24 4.21
C LEU A 24 4.75 12.90 3.47
N LEU A 25 5.50 12.81 2.37
CA LEU A 25 5.64 11.56 1.61
C LEU A 25 6.38 10.48 2.42
N SER A 26 7.37 10.87 3.23
CA SER A 26 8.14 9.96 4.08
C SER A 26 7.29 9.40 5.22
N GLU A 27 6.53 10.25 5.93
CA GLU A 27 5.59 9.82 6.96
C GLU A 27 4.48 8.93 6.39
N LEU A 28 3.97 9.29 5.21
CA LEU A 28 2.99 8.48 4.50
C LEU A 28 3.54 7.09 4.17
N LEU A 29 4.74 7.04 3.59
CA LEU A 29 5.45 5.80 3.29
C LEU A 29 5.61 4.96 4.55
N ASP A 30 6.02 5.56 5.66
CA ASP A 30 6.23 4.82 6.91
C ASP A 30 4.93 4.16 7.41
N ALA A 31 3.83 4.93 7.46
CA ALA A 31 2.53 4.40 7.84
C ALA A 31 2.07 3.28 6.88
N TRP A 32 2.29 3.47 5.58
CA TRP A 32 1.95 2.52 4.52
C TRP A 32 2.76 1.23 4.52
N LEU A 33 3.98 1.27 5.05
CA LEU A 33 4.85 0.11 5.17
C LEU A 33 4.67 -0.64 6.50
N ALA A 34 4.03 -0.03 7.49
CA ALA A 34 3.76 -0.69 8.77
C ALA A 34 3.07 -2.06 8.62
N PRO A 35 2.04 -2.26 7.77
CA PRO A 35 1.44 -3.59 7.57
C PRO A 35 2.40 -4.61 6.96
N LEU A 36 3.26 -4.18 6.04
CA LEU A 36 4.25 -5.07 5.43
C LEU A 36 5.32 -5.49 6.43
N ARG A 37 5.76 -4.57 7.31
CA ARG A 37 6.69 -4.87 8.41
C ARG A 37 6.11 -5.87 9.41
N ALA A 38 4.80 -5.78 9.64
CA ALA A 38 4.06 -6.59 10.60
C ALA A 38 3.77 -8.03 10.15
N LEU A 39 4.14 -8.43 8.91
CA LEU A 39 4.05 -9.83 8.49
C LEU A 39 4.83 -10.72 9.47
N ASP A 40 4.10 -11.63 10.12
CA ASP A 40 4.65 -12.53 11.13
C ASP A 40 5.15 -13.82 10.47
N SER A 41 6.44 -14.13 10.61
CA SER A 41 7.03 -15.37 10.08
C SER A 41 6.50 -16.63 10.77
N GLY A 42 6.00 -16.52 12.00
CA GLY A 42 5.37 -17.60 12.75
C GLY A 42 3.87 -17.76 12.48
N GLY A 43 3.26 -16.81 11.77
CA GLY A 43 1.85 -16.86 11.39
C GLY A 43 1.56 -17.87 10.26
N GLU A 44 0.27 -18.04 9.96
CA GLU A 44 -0.15 -18.87 8.83
C GLU A 44 -0.02 -18.08 7.52
N PRO A 45 0.81 -18.51 6.53
CA PRO A 45 1.29 -17.63 5.46
C PRO A 45 0.19 -17.06 4.57
N VAL A 46 -0.79 -17.88 4.20
CA VAL A 46 -1.93 -17.44 3.38
C VAL A 46 -2.73 -16.39 4.14
N ASP A 47 -2.97 -16.61 5.43
CA ASP A 47 -3.74 -15.69 6.26
C ASP A 47 -2.97 -14.38 6.50
N GLU A 48 -1.65 -14.44 6.71
CA GLU A 48 -0.78 -13.27 6.85
C GLU A 48 -0.81 -12.39 5.61
N ILE A 49 -0.67 -12.98 4.42
CA ILE A 49 -0.68 -12.23 3.16
C ILE A 49 -2.07 -11.63 2.87
N VAL A 50 -3.14 -12.39 3.12
CA VAL A 50 -4.51 -11.89 2.94
C VAL A 50 -4.81 -10.76 3.93
N ARG A 51 -4.40 -10.90 5.20
CA ARG A 51 -4.55 -9.86 6.23
C ARG A 51 -3.81 -8.59 5.84
N TYR A 52 -2.59 -8.74 5.33
CA TYR A 52 -1.82 -7.64 4.79
C TYR A 52 -2.53 -6.93 3.63
N ALA A 53 -3.06 -7.68 2.66
CA ALA A 53 -3.83 -7.11 1.54
C ALA A 53 -5.08 -6.37 2.01
N MET A 54 -5.82 -6.92 2.98
CA MET A 54 -7.01 -6.26 3.53
C MET A 54 -6.64 -4.99 4.28
N ARG A 55 -5.54 -5.00 5.05
CA ARG A 55 -5.06 -3.79 5.71
C ARG A 55 -4.69 -2.70 4.71
N LYS A 56 -4.08 -3.06 3.57
CA LYS A 56 -3.78 -2.09 2.50
C LYS A 56 -5.06 -1.53 1.85
N LEU A 57 -6.09 -2.35 1.68
CA LEU A 57 -7.39 -1.89 1.18
C LEU A 57 -8.09 -0.95 2.17
N ASP A 58 -8.06 -1.26 3.47
CA ASP A 58 -8.58 -0.36 4.51
C ASP A 58 -7.88 0.99 4.50
N MET A 59 -6.55 0.98 4.32
CA MET A 59 -5.78 2.22 4.22
C MET A 59 -6.13 3.03 2.98
N ALA A 60 -6.44 2.39 1.85
CA ALA A 60 -6.95 3.07 0.66
C ALA A 60 -8.32 3.74 0.94
N ARG A 61 -9.17 3.12 1.77
CA ARG A 61 -10.45 3.68 2.21
C ARG A 61 -10.28 4.84 3.19
N GLU A 62 -9.36 4.72 4.15
CA GLU A 62 -9.11 5.67 5.24
C GLU A 62 -8.31 6.90 4.79
N LEU A 63 -7.32 6.70 3.92
CA LEU A 63 -6.32 7.71 3.51
C LEU A 63 -6.27 7.90 1.98
N PRO A 64 -7.40 8.19 1.30
CA PRO A 64 -7.44 8.21 -0.17
C PRO A 64 -6.69 9.41 -0.78
N ARG A 65 -6.52 10.51 -0.03
CA ARG A 65 -5.81 11.69 -0.53
C ARG A 65 -4.31 11.46 -0.55
N GLU A 66 -3.83 10.83 0.50
CA GLU A 66 -2.46 10.42 0.69
C GLU A 66 -2.09 9.38 -0.36
N SER A 67 -3.00 8.43 -0.64
CA SER A 67 -2.81 7.47 -1.74
C SER A 67 -2.53 8.13 -3.07
N ARG A 68 -3.38 9.09 -3.45
CA ARG A 68 -3.21 9.85 -4.68
C ARG A 68 -1.96 10.73 -4.67
N LEU A 69 -1.57 11.28 -3.51
CA LEU A 69 -0.33 12.06 -3.41
C LEU A 69 0.87 11.18 -3.75
N PHE A 70 0.96 9.99 -3.15
CA PHE A 70 2.02 9.03 -3.45
C PHE A 70 1.97 8.58 -4.91
N ALA A 71 0.80 8.19 -5.43
CA ALA A 71 0.65 7.77 -6.82
C ALA A 71 1.11 8.84 -7.81
N ASN A 72 0.77 10.11 -7.57
CA ASN A 72 1.21 11.22 -8.41
C ASN A 72 2.73 11.42 -8.38
N GLU A 73 3.37 11.27 -7.21
CA GLU A 73 4.83 11.32 -7.08
C GLU A 73 5.48 10.18 -7.89
N ILE A 74 4.94 8.95 -7.83
CA ILE A 74 5.45 7.81 -8.62
C ILE A 74 5.27 8.05 -10.13
N VAL A 75 4.12 8.55 -10.57
CA VAL A 75 3.85 8.86 -11.99
C VAL A 75 4.82 9.92 -12.54
N GLN A 76 5.30 10.83 -11.69
CA GLN A 76 6.31 11.82 -12.04
C GLN A 76 7.75 11.28 -12.04
N GLY A 77 7.96 10.00 -11.74
CA GLY A 77 9.28 9.38 -11.65
C GLY A 77 9.93 9.50 -10.27
N ALA A 78 9.14 9.73 -9.22
CA ALA A 78 9.58 9.81 -7.82
C ALA A 78 10.70 10.84 -7.53
N PRO A 79 10.66 12.07 -8.07
CA PRO A 79 11.75 13.05 -7.96
C PRO A 79 12.18 13.40 -6.53
N HIS A 80 11.30 13.27 -5.54
CA HIS A 80 11.57 13.62 -4.14
C HIS A 80 11.84 12.42 -3.22
N ILE A 81 11.57 11.20 -3.68
CA ILE A 81 11.57 9.99 -2.84
C ILE A 81 12.25 8.78 -3.48
N LEU A 82 12.90 8.92 -4.63
CA LEU A 82 13.59 7.81 -5.30
C LEU A 82 14.65 7.17 -4.39
N ASP A 83 15.37 7.97 -3.61
CA ASP A 83 16.34 7.50 -2.61
C ASP A 83 15.69 6.63 -1.52
N ILE A 84 14.44 6.96 -1.13
CA ILE A 84 13.66 6.17 -0.17
C ILE A 84 13.21 4.85 -0.80
N ILE A 85 12.83 4.88 -2.09
CA ILE A 85 12.41 3.69 -2.84
C ILE A 85 13.57 2.71 -3.02
N GLU A 86 14.70 3.19 -3.53
CA GLU A 86 15.89 2.39 -3.83
C GLU A 86 16.64 1.94 -2.56
N GLY A 87 16.44 2.64 -1.43
CA GLY A 87 17.06 2.32 -0.15
C GLY A 87 16.11 1.59 0.82
N PRO A 88 15.53 2.28 1.82
CA PRO A 88 14.73 1.66 2.88
C PRO A 88 13.57 0.78 2.39
N LEU A 89 12.83 1.21 1.36
CA LEU A 89 11.71 0.43 0.83
C LEU A 89 12.21 -0.86 0.18
N LYS A 90 13.21 -0.78 -0.71
CA LYS A 90 13.82 -1.96 -1.31
C LYS A 90 14.32 -2.94 -0.26
N LYS A 91 15.02 -2.48 0.76
CA LYS A 91 15.51 -3.34 1.86
C LYS A 91 14.36 -4.11 2.54
N LEU A 92 13.26 -3.43 2.84
CA LEU A 92 12.09 -4.07 3.45
C LEU A 92 11.43 -5.09 2.51
N VAL A 93 11.29 -4.74 1.22
CA VAL A 93 10.71 -5.65 0.22
C VAL A 93 11.59 -6.89 0.03
N ASP A 94 12.90 -6.74 -0.05
CA ASP A 94 13.85 -7.86 -0.20
C ASP A 94 13.78 -8.81 1.02
N GLU A 95 13.63 -8.27 2.23
CA GLU A 95 13.42 -9.05 3.47
C GLU A 95 12.13 -9.86 3.39
N LYS A 96 10.99 -9.22 3.11
CA LYS A 96 9.70 -9.92 3.05
C LYS A 96 9.60 -10.87 1.85
N ALA A 97 10.26 -10.54 0.75
CA ALA A 97 10.36 -11.44 -0.37
C ALA A 97 11.13 -12.72 -0.03
N SER A 98 12.14 -12.64 0.83
CA SER A 98 12.87 -13.81 1.32
C SER A 98 11.99 -14.66 2.25
N LEU A 99 11.19 -14.04 3.11
CA LEU A 99 10.19 -14.74 3.93
C LEU A 99 9.18 -15.51 3.06
N ILE A 100 8.59 -14.85 2.06
CA ILE A 100 7.61 -15.46 1.16
C ILE A 100 8.23 -16.62 0.37
N ARG A 101 9.48 -16.47 -0.11
CA ARG A 101 10.21 -17.57 -0.76
C ARG A 101 10.39 -18.78 0.14
N ASN A 102 10.71 -18.56 1.42
CA ASN A 102 10.85 -19.66 2.38
C ASN A 102 9.52 -20.39 2.58
N TRP A 103 8.41 -19.66 2.74
CA TRP A 103 7.08 -20.29 2.83
C TRP A 103 6.72 -21.10 1.59
N ALA A 104 7.05 -20.62 0.40
CA ALA A 104 6.84 -21.36 -0.84
C ALA A 104 7.72 -22.61 -0.91
N ALA A 105 9.00 -22.52 -0.55
CA ALA A 105 9.94 -23.65 -0.52
C ALA A 105 9.53 -24.72 0.51
N GLU A 106 8.90 -24.32 1.61
CA GLU A 106 8.30 -25.20 2.62
C GLU A 106 6.96 -25.82 2.17
N GLY A 107 6.42 -25.42 1.01
CA GLY A 107 5.12 -25.89 0.52
C GLY A 107 3.92 -25.34 1.29
N ARG A 108 4.11 -24.29 2.11
CA ARG A 108 3.04 -23.67 2.91
C ARG A 108 2.19 -22.68 2.12
N ILE A 109 2.73 -22.18 1.01
CA ILE A 109 1.99 -21.44 -0.03
C ILE A 109 2.37 -22.00 -1.41
N ALA A 110 1.55 -21.71 -2.40
CA ALA A 110 1.88 -21.98 -3.80
C ALA A 110 3.16 -21.24 -4.23
N GLU A 111 3.88 -21.79 -5.21
CA GLU A 111 5.03 -21.12 -5.83
C GLU A 111 4.59 -19.82 -6.52
N VAL A 112 5.12 -18.69 -6.05
CA VAL A 112 4.84 -17.35 -6.57
C VAL A 112 6.11 -16.51 -6.55
N ASP A 113 6.22 -15.56 -7.48
CA ASP A 113 7.24 -14.52 -7.36
C ASP A 113 6.82 -13.53 -6.26
N PRO A 114 7.65 -13.35 -5.21
CA PRO A 114 7.26 -12.53 -4.06
C PRO A 114 7.19 -11.03 -4.37
N TYR A 115 8.01 -10.53 -5.30
CA TYR A 115 7.99 -9.12 -5.67
C TYR A 115 6.69 -8.80 -6.39
N HIS A 116 6.32 -9.64 -7.37
CA HIS A 116 5.08 -9.48 -8.09
C HIS A 116 3.84 -9.70 -7.21
N LEU A 117 3.91 -10.58 -6.21
CA LEU A 117 2.85 -10.70 -5.21
C LEU A 117 2.67 -9.37 -4.45
N ILE A 118 3.75 -8.81 -3.90
CA ILE A 118 3.72 -7.53 -3.18
C ILE A 118 3.19 -6.40 -4.07
N PHE A 119 3.71 -6.28 -5.30
CA PHE A 119 3.27 -5.26 -6.26
C PHE A 119 1.82 -5.42 -6.66
N SER A 120 1.33 -6.66 -6.81
CA SER A 120 -0.08 -6.90 -7.11
C SER A 120 -0.98 -6.43 -5.97
N ILE A 121 -0.57 -6.65 -4.71
CA ILE A 121 -1.33 -6.21 -3.54
C ILE A 121 -1.41 -4.69 -3.53
N TRP A 122 -0.28 -3.99 -3.75
CA TRP A 122 -0.26 -2.53 -3.86
C TRP A 122 -1.18 -2.04 -4.97
N ALA A 123 -1.03 -2.57 -6.18
CA ALA A 123 -1.80 -2.15 -7.34
C ALA A 123 -3.30 -2.36 -7.16
N THR A 124 -3.71 -3.55 -6.71
CA THR A 124 -5.13 -3.91 -6.61
C THR A 124 -5.84 -3.18 -5.45
N THR A 125 -5.15 -2.90 -4.36
CA THR A 125 -5.74 -2.22 -3.20
C THR A 125 -5.78 -0.71 -3.38
N GLN A 126 -4.68 -0.10 -3.85
CA GLN A 126 -4.58 1.35 -4.05
C GLN A 126 -5.45 1.84 -5.21
N HIS A 127 -5.75 0.98 -6.20
CA HIS A 127 -6.66 1.31 -7.30
C HIS A 127 -7.98 1.92 -6.81
N TYR A 128 -8.54 1.40 -5.71
CA TYR A 128 -9.81 1.88 -5.15
C TYR A 128 -9.73 3.29 -4.55
N ALA A 129 -8.53 3.81 -4.25
CA ALA A 129 -8.33 5.20 -3.85
C ALA A 129 -7.86 6.10 -5.00
N ASP A 130 -6.93 5.59 -5.81
CA ASP A 130 -6.25 6.36 -6.85
C ASP A 130 -7.17 6.61 -8.04
N PHE A 131 -8.02 5.62 -8.36
CA PHE A 131 -8.98 5.62 -9.46
C PHE A 131 -10.43 5.65 -8.96
N ASP A 132 -10.69 6.15 -7.74
CA ASP A 132 -12.01 6.21 -7.09
C ASP A 132 -13.10 6.81 -8.02
N ALA A 133 -12.77 7.85 -8.77
CA ALA A 133 -13.69 8.47 -9.74
C ALA A 133 -14.13 7.50 -10.85
N GLN A 134 -13.20 6.70 -11.38
CA GLN A 134 -13.49 5.67 -12.38
C GLN A 134 -14.31 4.54 -11.77
N VAL A 135 -13.90 4.02 -10.61
CA VAL A 135 -14.59 2.93 -9.90
C VAL A 135 -16.04 3.30 -9.62
N ARG A 136 -16.29 4.46 -9.00
CA ARG A 136 -17.66 4.93 -8.71
C ARG A 136 -18.47 5.21 -9.96
N GLY A 137 -17.84 5.80 -10.99
CA GLY A 137 -18.49 6.08 -12.27
C GLY A 137 -19.00 4.82 -12.96
N ILE A 138 -18.20 3.74 -12.93
CA ILE A 138 -18.55 2.45 -13.54
C ILE A 138 -19.59 1.71 -12.70
N LEU A 139 -19.34 1.55 -11.39
CA LEU A 139 -20.21 0.76 -10.52
C LEU A 139 -21.54 1.44 -10.20
N ARG A 140 -21.64 2.76 -10.44
CA ARG A 140 -22.77 3.59 -9.99
C ARG A 140 -23.09 3.40 -8.50
N SER A 141 -22.05 3.10 -7.70
CA SER A 141 -22.25 2.73 -6.29
C SER A 141 -22.66 3.94 -5.47
N GLU A 142 -23.74 3.83 -4.70
CA GLU A 142 -24.01 4.79 -3.64
C GLU A 142 -23.07 4.49 -2.45
N ARG A 143 -22.25 5.48 -2.06
CA ARG A 143 -21.31 5.40 -0.91
C ARG A 143 -20.11 4.45 -1.14
N ALA A 144 -19.49 4.00 -0.04
CA ALA A 144 -18.24 3.23 -0.01
C ALA A 144 -18.43 1.70 -0.10
N GLN A 145 -19.61 1.21 -0.52
CA GLN A 145 -19.94 -0.22 -0.57
C GLN A 145 -19.00 -1.02 -1.49
N HIS A 146 -18.46 -0.38 -2.53
CA HIS A 146 -17.52 -1.02 -3.45
C HIS A 146 -16.22 -1.50 -2.77
N PHE A 147 -15.82 -0.90 -1.63
CA PHE A 147 -14.68 -1.39 -0.86
C PHE A 147 -14.98 -2.74 -0.20
N ASP A 148 -16.20 -2.94 0.30
CA ASP A 148 -16.59 -4.20 0.94
C ASP A 148 -16.69 -5.32 -0.11
N ASP A 149 -17.14 -4.99 -1.33
CA ASP A 149 -17.18 -5.91 -2.46
C ASP A 149 -15.76 -6.27 -2.95
N ALA A 150 -14.89 -5.27 -3.05
CA ALA A 150 -13.48 -5.43 -3.36
C ALA A 150 -12.77 -6.32 -2.33
N ALA A 151 -13.04 -6.13 -1.03
CA ALA A 151 -12.44 -6.92 0.04
C ALA A 151 -12.78 -8.41 -0.11
N ARG A 152 -14.05 -8.73 -0.41
CA ARG A 152 -14.47 -10.13 -0.66
C ARG A 152 -13.79 -10.71 -1.89
N PHE A 153 -13.74 -9.96 -2.98
CA PHE A 153 -13.09 -10.42 -4.22
C PHE A 153 -11.59 -10.64 -4.04
N LEU A 154 -10.87 -9.67 -3.49
CA LEU A 154 -9.42 -9.74 -3.30
C LEU A 154 -9.03 -10.80 -2.26
N THR A 155 -9.82 -10.98 -1.19
CA THR A 155 -9.63 -12.08 -0.23
C THR A 155 -9.69 -13.43 -0.93
N HIS A 156 -10.72 -13.65 -1.76
CA HIS A 156 -10.86 -14.88 -2.53
C HIS A 156 -9.71 -15.06 -3.52
N LEU A 157 -9.40 -14.02 -4.31
CA LEU A 157 -8.33 -14.03 -5.29
C LEU A 157 -6.98 -14.44 -4.68
N TYR A 158 -6.54 -13.76 -3.61
CA TYR A 158 -5.25 -14.04 -2.99
C TYR A 158 -5.23 -15.38 -2.26
N ARG A 159 -6.31 -15.74 -1.54
CA ARG A 159 -6.38 -17.04 -0.88
C ARG A 159 -6.28 -18.18 -1.89
N THR A 160 -7.03 -18.11 -2.98
CA THR A 160 -7.00 -19.13 -4.05
C THR A 160 -5.65 -19.18 -4.75
N ALA A 161 -5.02 -18.04 -5.02
CA ALA A 161 -3.70 -17.99 -5.66
C ALA A 161 -2.58 -18.56 -4.78
N LEU A 162 -2.69 -18.43 -3.45
CA LEU A 162 -1.64 -18.79 -2.50
C LEU A 162 -1.82 -20.16 -1.85
N THR A 163 -3.02 -20.75 -1.89
CA THR A 163 -3.26 -22.08 -1.30
C THR A 163 -2.47 -23.13 -2.09
N PRO A 164 -1.59 -23.93 -1.45
CA PRO A 164 -0.88 -25.02 -2.10
C PRO A 164 -1.85 -26.02 -2.75
N LYS A 165 -1.43 -26.66 -3.85
CA LYS A 165 -2.20 -27.70 -4.55
C LYS A 165 -1.76 -29.10 -4.15
#